data_AF-A0A2U2PAD9-F1
#
_entry.id   AF-A0A2U2PAD9-F1
#
_cell.length_a   1.000
_cell.length_b   1.000
_cell.length_c   1.000
_cell.angle_alpha   90.00
_cell.angle_beta   90.00
_cell.angle_gamma   90.00
#
_symmetry.space_group_name_H-M   'P 1'
#
loop_
_entity.id
_entity.type
_entity.pdbx_description
1 polymer ?
#
loop_
_entity_poly.entity_id
_entity_poly.type
_entity_poly.pdbx_seq_one_letter_code
_entity_poly.pdbx_strand_id
1 'polypeptide(L)'
;MLFTKTRLKNMALKAFLDANILLDFLLKRENYSVSRKVVALAVEGRIVAYVTPAIIHIVGYWLTKAYGSKKTKELLLTLLTDIRVIDISHDMTIMALNSKIDDIEDALQYYSALANKLDYFISSDKKFQKLAIPSLPVVPPEYFINSVINTSPN
;
A
#
# COMPACT_ATOMS: atom_id res chain seq x y z
N MET A 1 -4.34 -44.55 8.13
CA MET A 1 -4.85 -43.57 7.13
C MET A 1 -4.66 -42.18 7.71
N LEU A 2 -3.52 -41.53 7.42
CA LEU A 2 -3.23 -40.17 7.87
C LEU A 2 -3.98 -39.20 6.98
N PHE A 3 -5.01 -38.53 7.51
CA PHE A 3 -5.50 -37.30 6.89
C PHE A 3 -4.59 -36.15 7.33
N THR A 4 -3.77 -35.70 6.38
CA THR A 4 -3.03 -34.46 6.41
C THR A 4 -4.00 -33.29 6.62
N LYS A 5 -4.07 -32.75 7.84
CA LYS A 5 -4.49 -31.35 8.03
C LYS A 5 -3.40 -30.47 7.44
N THR A 6 -3.47 -30.28 6.12
CA THR A 6 -2.78 -29.18 5.44
C THR A 6 -3.28 -27.91 6.08
N ARG A 7 -2.45 -27.36 6.95
CA ARG A 7 -2.61 -26.05 7.58
C ARG A 7 -2.77 -25.06 6.42
N LEU A 8 -4.00 -24.65 6.13
CA LEU A 8 -4.25 -23.45 5.33
C LEU A 8 -3.52 -22.32 6.05
N LYS A 9 -2.31 -21.98 5.57
CA LYS A 9 -1.75 -20.66 5.81
C LYS A 9 -2.83 -19.72 5.29
N ASN A 10 -3.59 -19.07 6.17
CA ASN A 10 -4.31 -17.86 5.79
C ASN A 10 -3.22 -16.93 5.22
N MET A 11 -3.16 -16.81 3.90
CA MET A 11 -2.19 -15.94 3.25
C MET A 11 -2.59 -14.53 3.63
N ALA A 12 -1.74 -13.85 4.41
CA ALA A 12 -1.96 -12.45 4.76
C ALA A 12 -2.18 -11.64 3.47
N LEU A 13 -3.21 -10.80 3.48
CA LEU A 13 -3.56 -9.96 2.32
C LEU A 13 -2.39 -9.04 1.98
N LYS A 14 -2.07 -8.92 0.69
CA LYS A 14 -1.01 -8.06 0.18
C LYS A 14 -1.62 -6.76 -0.33
N ALA A 15 -1.27 -5.64 0.30
CA ALA A 15 -1.88 -4.35 -0.02
C ALA A 15 -0.83 -3.31 -0.39
N PHE A 16 -1.06 -2.57 -1.48
CA PHE A 16 -0.30 -1.38 -1.82
C PHE A 16 -0.81 -0.17 -1.05
N LEU A 17 0.08 0.66 -0.52
CA LEU A 17 -0.28 1.90 0.18
C LEU A 17 0.06 3.13 -0.68
N ASP A 18 -0.94 3.95 -0.97
CA ASP A 18 -0.78 5.29 -1.54
C ASP A 18 0.05 6.20 -0.61
N ALA A 19 0.77 7.16 -1.19
CA ALA A 19 1.64 8.12 -0.49
C ALA A 19 0.86 8.88 0.58
N ASN A 20 -0.39 9.25 0.30
CA ASN A 20 -1.23 9.97 1.24
C ASN A 20 -1.46 9.19 2.54
N ILE A 21 -1.55 7.86 2.49
CA ILE A 21 -1.69 7.04 3.71
C ILE A 21 -0.46 7.21 4.61
N LEU A 22 0.73 7.14 4.02
CA LEU A 22 1.98 7.30 4.76
C LEU A 22 2.18 8.73 5.26
N LEU A 23 1.86 9.73 4.44
CA LEU A 23 1.92 11.14 4.83
C LEU A 23 0.95 11.44 5.98
N ASP A 24 -0.28 10.93 5.90
CA ASP A 24 -1.29 11.16 6.94
C ASP A 24 -0.87 10.53 8.26
N PHE A 25 -0.24 9.35 8.22
CA PHE A 25 0.32 8.69 9.39
C PHE A 25 1.54 9.44 9.97
N LEU A 26 2.56 9.72 9.16
CA LEU A 26 3.86 10.22 9.63
C LEU A 26 3.83 11.70 9.98
N LEU A 27 3.04 12.51 9.27
CA LEU A 27 2.87 13.94 9.52
C LEU A 27 1.67 14.25 10.43
N LYS A 28 0.91 13.23 10.84
CA LYS A 28 -0.32 13.38 11.64
C LYS A 28 -1.33 14.35 11.01
N ARG A 29 -1.60 14.18 9.71
CA ARG A 29 -2.61 14.98 8.99
C ARG A 29 -4.03 14.58 9.42
N GLU A 30 -5.04 15.18 8.81
CA GLU A 30 -6.46 14.99 9.13
C GLU A 30 -6.87 13.51 9.24
N ASN A 31 -6.45 12.65 8.30
CA ASN A 31 -6.81 11.22 8.32
C ASN A 31 -5.87 10.33 9.15
N TYR A 32 -5.05 10.90 10.04
CA TYR A 32 -4.07 10.16 10.85
C TYR A 32 -4.68 8.93 11.54
N SER A 33 -5.88 9.05 12.11
CA SER A 33 -6.55 7.96 12.83
C SER A 33 -6.80 6.75 11.94
N VAL A 34 -7.21 6.98 10.69
CA VAL A 34 -7.49 5.93 9.71
C VAL A 34 -6.17 5.33 9.19
N SER A 35 -5.24 6.17 8.77
CA SER A 35 -3.94 5.72 8.26
C SER A 35 -3.13 4.95 9.30
N ARG A 36 -3.17 5.37 10.58
CA ARG A 36 -2.58 4.63 11.70
C ARG A 36 -3.14 3.21 11.81
N LYS A 37 -4.44 3.00 11.59
CA LYS A 37 -5.04 1.66 11.62
C LYS A 37 -4.55 0.81 10.45
N VAL A 38 -4.44 1.38 9.24
CA VAL A 38 -3.86 0.65 8.09
C VAL A 38 -2.44 0.20 8.37
N VAL A 39 -1.59 1.10 8.89
CA VAL A 39 -0.20 0.76 9.25
C VAL A 39 -0.15 -0.28 10.38
N ALA A 40 -1.03 -0.18 11.38
CA ALA A 40 -1.12 -1.16 12.46
C ALA A 40 -1.41 -2.58 11.94
N LEU A 41 -2.27 -2.74 10.93
CA LEU A 41 -2.52 -4.04 10.31
C LEU A 41 -1.25 -4.68 9.74
N ALA A 42 -0.32 -3.87 9.21
CA ALA A 42 0.96 -4.36 8.70
C ALA A 42 1.91 -4.77 9.85
N VAL A 43 2.01 -3.94 10.88
CA VAL A 43 2.81 -4.21 12.10
C VAL A 43 2.32 -5.47 12.82
N GLU A 44 1.00 -5.69 12.87
CA GLU A 44 0.37 -6.88 13.46
C GLU A 44 0.49 -8.13 12.57
N GLY A 45 1.05 -8.00 11.36
CA GLY A 45 1.19 -9.10 10.40
C GLY A 45 -0.14 -9.58 9.80
N ARG A 46 -1.23 -8.81 9.95
CA ARG A 46 -2.54 -9.13 9.37
C ARG A 46 -2.57 -8.89 7.86
N ILE A 47 -1.73 -7.97 7.39
CA ILE A 47 -1.47 -7.71 5.97
C ILE A 47 0.03 -7.67 5.72
N VAL A 48 0.43 -7.82 4.47
CA VAL A 48 1.77 -7.45 3.99
C VAL A 48 1.62 -6.17 3.17
N ALA A 49 2.16 -5.06 3.69
CA ALA A 49 2.08 -3.76 3.04
C ALA A 49 3.22 -3.54 2.04
N TYR A 50 2.91 -2.91 0.92
CA TYR A 50 3.84 -2.64 -0.17
C TYR A 50 3.78 -1.18 -0.61
N VAL A 51 4.93 -0.65 -1.05
CA VAL A 51 5.08 0.67 -1.69
C VAL A 51 6.18 0.60 -2.77
N THR A 52 6.35 1.66 -3.56
CA THR A 52 7.47 1.80 -4.51
C THR A 52 8.54 2.78 -4.03
N PRO A 53 9.75 2.80 -4.61
CA PRO A 53 10.73 3.85 -4.37
C PRO A 53 10.18 5.27 -4.67
N ALA A 54 9.27 5.40 -5.63
CA ALA A 54 8.62 6.67 -5.94
C ALA A 54 7.77 7.18 -4.75
N ILE A 55 7.00 6.31 -4.11
CA ILE A 55 6.28 6.63 -2.86
C ILE A 55 7.26 7.09 -1.78
N ILE A 56 8.37 6.36 -1.60
CA ILE A 56 9.38 6.73 -0.59
C ILE A 56 10.02 8.09 -0.90
N HIS A 57 10.24 8.42 -2.17
CA HIS A 57 10.74 9.73 -2.60
C HIS A 57 9.75 10.85 -2.27
N ILE A 58 8.46 10.67 -2.58
CA ILE A 58 7.40 11.65 -2.30
C ILE A 58 7.24 11.87 -0.79
N VAL A 59 7.14 10.78 -0.02
CA VAL A 59 7.05 10.84 1.43
C VAL A 59 8.30 11.50 2.02
N GLY A 60 9.48 11.08 1.56
CA GLY A 60 10.77 11.62 2.00
C GLY A 60 10.92 13.11 1.74
N TYR A 61 10.42 13.63 0.62
CA TYR A 61 10.40 15.06 0.31
C TYR A 61 9.61 15.85 1.37
N TRP A 62 8.38 15.43 1.66
CA TRP A 62 7.52 16.13 2.62
C TRP A 62 8.01 15.98 4.07
N LEU A 63 8.47 14.79 4.47
CA LEU A 63 9.05 14.59 5.78
C LEU A 63 10.32 15.43 5.97
N THR A 64 11.15 15.59 4.94
CA THR A 64 12.37 16.41 5.03
C THR A 64 12.04 17.87 5.26
N LYS A 65 10.98 18.39 4.65
CA LYS A 65 10.49 19.75 4.94
C LYS A 65 10.00 19.90 6.38
N ALA A 66 9.37 18.86 6.94
CA ALA A 66 8.79 18.92 8.28
C ALA A 66 9.81 18.67 9.40
N TYR A 67 10.75 17.74 9.21
CA TYR A 67 11.60 17.19 10.28
C TYR A 67 13.10 17.24 9.99
N GLY A 68 13.51 17.63 8.77
CA GLY A 68 14.90 17.61 8.33
C GLY A 68 15.38 16.22 7.91
N SER A 69 16.43 16.20 7.07
CA SER A 69 16.90 15.00 6.36
C SER A 69 17.28 13.83 7.29
N LYS A 70 17.98 14.11 8.40
CA LYS A 70 18.40 13.07 9.35
C LYS A 70 17.19 12.36 9.95
N LYS A 71 16.20 13.12 10.45
CA LYS A 71 15.02 12.55 11.08
C LYS A 71 14.14 11.82 10.07
N THR A 72 14.02 12.34 8.85
CA THR A 72 13.33 11.66 7.76
C THR A 72 13.90 10.28 7.48
N LYS A 73 15.23 10.13 7.40
CA LYS A 73 15.86 8.82 7.17
C LYS A 73 15.55 7.84 8.29
N GLU A 74 15.60 8.28 9.55
CA GLU A 74 15.23 7.44 10.70
C GLU A 74 13.77 6.97 10.63
N LEU A 75 12.84 7.88 10.30
CA LEU A 75 11.42 7.56 10.17
C LEU A 75 11.15 6.58 9.03
N LEU A 76 11.75 6.80 7.85
CA LEU A 76 11.59 5.92 6.70
C LEU A 76 12.19 4.54 6.95
N LEU A 77 13.37 4.45 7.58
CA LEU A 77 13.96 3.15 7.95
C LEU A 77 13.09 2.39 8.94
N THR A 78 12.50 3.10 9.91
CA THR A 78 11.55 2.49 10.86
C THR A 78 10.28 2.04 10.17
N LEU A 79 9.75 2.81 9.22
CA LEU A 79 8.56 2.42 8.47
C LEU A 79 8.80 1.14 7.64
N LEU A 80 9.99 1.03 7.04
CA LEU A 80 10.36 -0.09 6.16
C LEU A 80 10.69 -1.39 6.90
N THR A 81 10.60 -1.43 8.24
CA THR A 81 10.63 -2.72 8.97
C THR A 81 9.37 -3.54 8.74
N ASP A 82 8.24 -2.89 8.51
CA ASP A 82 6.92 -3.51 8.37
C ASP A 82 6.31 -3.35 6.96
N ILE A 83 6.91 -2.50 6.13
CA ILE A 83 6.46 -2.22 4.76
C ILE A 83 7.54 -2.61 3.76
N ARG A 84 7.15 -3.39 2.75
CA ARG A 84 8.05 -3.85 1.69
C ARG A 84 8.09 -2.87 0.52
N VAL A 85 9.26 -2.71 -0.07
CA VAL A 85 9.43 -1.93 -1.30
C VAL A 85 9.44 -2.88 -2.49
N ILE A 86 8.61 -2.60 -3.48
CA ILE A 86 8.57 -3.29 -4.78
C ILE A 86 8.88 -2.30 -5.90
N ASP A 87 9.26 -2.83 -7.06
CA ASP A 87 9.56 -2.03 -8.24
C ASP A 87 8.80 -2.54 -9.46
N ILE A 88 8.89 -1.79 -10.56
CA ILE A 88 8.25 -2.06 -11.84
C ILE A 88 9.29 -2.31 -12.93
N SER A 89 9.03 -3.32 -13.76
CA SER A 89 9.88 -3.61 -14.93
C SER A 89 9.64 -2.61 -16.06
N HIS A 90 10.61 -2.45 -16.96
CA HIS A 90 10.47 -1.62 -18.17
C HIS A 90 9.18 -1.88 -18.97
N ASP A 91 8.85 -3.14 -19.24
CA ASP A 91 7.65 -3.48 -20.03
C ASP A 91 6.37 -3.06 -19.32
N MET A 92 6.28 -3.31 -18.01
CA MET A 92 5.16 -2.86 -17.19
C MET A 92 5.07 -1.33 -17.10
N THR A 93 6.21 -0.62 -17.11
CA THR A 93 6.24 0.85 -17.20
C THR A 93 5.62 1.33 -18.51
N ILE A 94 5.97 0.72 -19.64
CA ILE A 94 5.36 1.04 -20.94
C ILE A 94 3.84 0.76 -20.91
N MET A 95 3.42 -0.37 -20.33
CA MET A 95 1.99 -0.69 -20.20
C MET A 95 1.25 0.32 -19.33
N ALA A 96 1.86 0.76 -18.23
CA ALA A 96 1.30 1.79 -17.34
C ALA A 96 1.06 3.09 -18.09
N LEU A 97 2.06 3.56 -18.86
CA LEU A 97 1.99 4.80 -19.63
C LEU A 97 1.00 4.74 -20.81
N ASN A 98 0.64 3.55 -21.27
CA ASN A 98 -0.40 3.34 -22.28
C ASN A 98 -1.79 3.02 -21.68
N SER A 99 -1.93 3.07 -20.35
CA SER A 99 -3.18 2.76 -19.67
C SER A 99 -4.19 3.92 -19.75
N LYS A 100 -5.40 3.70 -19.21
CA LYS A 100 -6.44 4.73 -19.07
C LYS A 100 -6.26 5.60 -17.81
N ILE A 101 -5.23 5.37 -17.02
CA ILE A 101 -4.94 6.14 -15.82
C ILE A 101 -4.12 7.36 -16.25
N ASP A 102 -4.76 8.53 -16.25
CA ASP A 102 -4.17 9.77 -16.77
C ASP A 102 -3.02 10.28 -15.89
N ASP A 103 -3.11 10.06 -14.58
CA ASP A 103 -2.04 10.43 -13.66
C ASP A 103 -0.88 9.43 -13.75
N ILE A 104 0.30 9.94 -14.10
CA ILE A 104 1.49 9.11 -14.33
C ILE A 104 1.90 8.37 -13.05
N GLU A 105 1.79 9.03 -11.89
CA GLU A 105 2.15 8.41 -10.62
C GLU A 105 1.22 7.25 -10.31
N ASP A 106 -0.09 7.47 -10.38
CA ASP A 106 -1.10 6.43 -10.15
C ASP A 106 -0.94 5.27 -11.14
N ALA A 107 -0.69 5.56 -12.41
CA ALA A 107 -0.50 4.54 -13.44
C ALA A 107 0.70 3.64 -13.10
N LEU A 108 1.86 4.24 -12.79
CA LEU A 108 3.08 3.48 -12.47
C LEU A 108 2.92 2.66 -11.19
N GLN A 109 2.32 3.24 -10.14
CA GLN A 109 2.10 2.53 -8.88
C GLN A 109 1.09 1.38 -9.05
N TYR A 110 0.00 1.61 -9.78
CA TYR A 110 -1.01 0.59 -10.03
C TYR A 110 -0.43 -0.62 -10.78
N TYR A 111 0.35 -0.35 -11.83
CA TYR A 111 0.99 -1.42 -12.61
C TYR A 111 2.13 -2.09 -11.83
N SER A 112 2.78 -1.39 -10.90
CA SER A 112 3.71 -2.01 -9.95
C SER A 112 3.00 -3.04 -9.07
N ALA A 113 1.86 -2.65 -8.49
CA ALA A 113 1.03 -3.52 -7.67
C ALA A 113 0.47 -4.72 -8.47
N LEU A 114 0.05 -4.47 -9.72
CA LEU A 114 -0.46 -5.50 -10.62
C LEU A 114 0.62 -6.52 -10.99
N ALA A 115 1.81 -6.06 -11.38
CA ALA A 115 2.95 -6.92 -11.72
C ALA A 115 3.36 -7.83 -10.55
N ASN A 116 3.26 -7.31 -9.33
CA ASN A 116 3.60 -8.03 -8.09
C ASN A 116 2.43 -8.82 -7.51
N LYS A 117 1.30 -8.93 -8.24
CA LYS A 117 0.11 -9.71 -7.85
C LYS A 117 -0.39 -9.35 -6.46
N LEU A 118 -0.46 -8.06 -6.15
CA LEU A 118 -1.05 -7.60 -4.90
C LEU A 118 -2.57 -7.80 -4.92
N ASP A 119 -3.17 -7.90 -3.75
CA ASP A 119 -4.59 -8.21 -3.61
C ASP A 119 -5.45 -6.94 -3.55
N TYR A 120 -4.87 -5.84 -3.05
CA TYR A 120 -5.54 -4.55 -2.92
C TYR A 120 -4.59 -3.38 -3.19
N PHE A 121 -5.14 -2.27 -3.68
CA PHE A 121 -4.51 -0.96 -3.67
C PHE A 121 -5.32 -0.03 -2.76
N ILE A 122 -4.68 0.63 -1.80
CA ILE A 122 -5.35 1.48 -0.82
C ILE A 122 -5.15 2.94 -1.20
N SER A 123 -6.21 3.60 -1.67
CA SER A 123 -6.23 5.04 -1.97
C SER A 123 -7.65 5.61 -1.82
N SER A 124 -7.74 6.87 -1.41
CA SER A 124 -8.99 7.62 -1.30
C SER A 124 -9.37 8.37 -2.59
N ASP A 125 -8.58 8.27 -3.66
CA ASP A 125 -8.92 8.89 -4.95
C ASP A 125 -10.10 8.18 -5.64
N LYS A 126 -11.24 8.86 -5.68
CA LYS A 126 -12.49 8.33 -6.27
C LYS A 126 -12.45 8.17 -7.79
N LYS A 127 -11.64 8.94 -8.51
CA LYS A 127 -11.48 8.80 -9.97
C LYS A 127 -10.65 7.55 -10.25
N PHE A 128 -9.53 7.41 -9.54
CA PHE A 128 -8.65 6.26 -9.66
C PHE A 128 -9.36 4.94 -9.29
N GLN A 129 -10.19 4.96 -8.23
CA GLN A 129 -11.03 3.81 -7.85
C GLN A 129 -11.89 3.25 -8.97
N LYS A 130 -12.38 4.10 -9.89
CA LYS A 130 -13.25 3.67 -11.01
C LYS A 130 -12.47 3.03 -12.16
N LEU A 131 -11.15 3.21 -12.19
CA LEU A 131 -10.26 2.67 -13.23
C LEU A 131 -9.69 1.30 -12.86
N ALA A 132 -9.93 0.85 -11.63
CA ALA A 132 -9.44 -0.42 -11.11
C ALA A 132 -10.10 -1.62 -11.79
N ILE A 133 -9.32 -2.71 -11.92
CA ILE A 133 -9.82 -4.00 -12.39
C ILE A 133 -10.18 -4.91 -11.21
N PRO A 134 -11.09 -5.90 -11.39
CA PRO A 134 -11.54 -6.76 -10.29
C PRO A 134 -10.43 -7.54 -9.56
N SER A 135 -9.33 -7.88 -10.25
CA SER A 135 -8.21 -8.61 -9.66
C SER A 135 -7.27 -7.74 -8.82
N LEU A 136 -7.38 -6.41 -8.91
CA LEU A 136 -6.64 -5.45 -8.10
C LEU A 136 -7.55 -4.25 -7.80
N PRO A 137 -8.54 -4.40 -6.91
CA PRO A 137 -9.42 -3.31 -6.55
C PRO A 137 -8.64 -2.19 -5.86
N VAL A 138 -8.94 -0.95 -6.24
CA VAL A 138 -8.52 0.24 -5.49
C VAL A 138 -9.64 0.59 -4.53
N VAL A 139 -9.35 0.67 -3.24
CA VAL A 139 -10.35 0.85 -2.18
C VAL A 139 -9.93 1.93 -1.18
N PRO A 140 -10.88 2.66 -0.58
CA PRO A 140 -10.56 3.60 0.49
C PRO A 140 -10.10 2.84 1.75
N PRO A 141 -9.24 3.47 2.57
CA PRO A 141 -8.69 2.88 3.79
C PRO A 141 -9.73 2.29 4.74
N GLU A 142 -10.85 2.97 4.94
CA GLU A 142 -11.92 2.55 5.86
C GLU A 142 -12.58 1.26 5.38
N TYR A 143 -12.81 1.15 4.08
CA TYR A 143 -13.35 -0.07 3.47
C TYR A 143 -12.38 -1.24 3.67
N PHE A 144 -11.10 -1.01 3.40
CA PHE A 144 -10.07 -2.04 3.56
C PHE A 144 -9.94 -2.50 5.02
N ILE A 145 -9.90 -1.58 5.99
CA ILE A 145 -9.83 -1.93 7.41
C ILE A 145 -11.01 -2.85 7.80
N ASN A 146 -12.21 -2.50 7.38
CA ASN A 146 -13.41 -3.29 7.67
C ASN A 146 -13.36 -4.68 7.00
N SER A 147 -12.86 -4.78 5.76
CA SER A 147 -12.74 -6.07 5.07
C SER A 147 -11.78 -7.00 5.78
N VAL A 148 -10.66 -6.49 6.31
CA VAL A 148 -9.68 -7.27 7.08
C VAL A 148 -10.22 -7.66 8.47
N ILE A 149 -10.91 -6.76 9.18
CA ILE A 149 -11.48 -7.07 10.50
C ILE A 149 -12.56 -8.16 10.40
N ASN A 150 -13.45 -8.07 9.41
CA ASN A 150 -14.55 -9.01 9.24
C ASN A 150 -14.14 -10.39 8.69
N THR A 151 -12.90 -10.54 8.20
CA THR A 151 -12.36 -11.82 7.72
C THR A 151 -11.49 -12.54 8.75
N SER A 152 -11.23 -11.97 9.92
CA SER A 152 -10.59 -12.69 11.03
C SER A 152 -11.61 -13.65 11.67
N PRO A 153 -11.35 -14.97 11.71
CA PRO A 153 -12.17 -15.88 12.50
C PRO A 153 -11.97 -15.53 13.98
N ASN A 154 -13.09 -15.41 14.71
CA ASN A 154 -13.09 -15.44 16.18
C ASN A 154 -12.42 -16.73 16.69
#